data_AF-A0A180GSI8-F1
#
_entry.id   AF-A0A180GSI8-F1
#
_cell.length_a   1.000
_cell.length_b   1.000
_cell.length_c   1.000
_cell.angle_alpha   90.00
_cell.angle_beta   90.00
_cell.angle_gamma   90.00
#
_symmetry.space_group_name_H-M   'P 1'
#
loop_
_entity.id
_entity.type
_entity.pdbx_description
1 polymer ?
#
loop_
_entity_poly.entity_id
_entity_poly.type
_entity_poly.pdbx_seq_one_letter_code
_entity_poly.pdbx_strand_id
1 'polypeptide(L)'
;MEQVIRASIPIRIKNVMNPQGPGTVIYPNRSIPSSPKIVEITGGADEIHSKAPTAITIKEDIVVLNIHSNQKTISHGFFARIFGTLDKFGIAVDLISTSEVHVSMAIMVNEIYRFKGFDRLVKELKDIGEVSVLNQMAILSLVGRKMKNMVGIAGKMFSTLAEGNVNIEMISQGASEINISCVISKQDSIKALNLVHDTLVINSSS
;
A
#
# COMPACT_ATOMS: atom_id res chain seq x y z
N MET A 1 -0.16 -20.56 -4.17
CA MET A 1 0.97 -19.90 -4.89
C MET A 1 2.32 -20.28 -4.31
N GLU A 2 2.46 -20.37 -2.98
CA GLU A 2 3.73 -20.60 -2.30
C GLU A 2 4.51 -21.86 -2.75
N GLN A 3 3.84 -22.99 -2.95
CA GLN A 3 4.48 -24.23 -3.43
C GLN A 3 5.16 -24.06 -4.79
N VAL A 4 4.50 -23.33 -5.70
CA VAL A 4 4.98 -23.07 -7.07
C VAL A 4 6.18 -22.11 -7.05
N ILE A 5 6.14 -21.12 -6.16
CA ILE A 5 7.27 -20.20 -5.92
C ILE A 5 8.47 -20.96 -5.35
N ARG A 6 8.27 -21.83 -4.35
CA ARG A 6 9.32 -22.66 -3.76
C ARG A 6 9.97 -23.58 -4.79
N ALA A 7 9.16 -24.15 -5.68
CA ALA A 7 9.64 -24.98 -6.78
C ALA A 7 10.27 -24.16 -7.94
N SER A 8 10.34 -22.83 -7.83
CA SER A 8 10.84 -21.93 -8.88
C SER A 8 10.15 -22.11 -10.24
N ILE A 9 8.86 -22.44 -10.23
CA ILE A 9 8.06 -22.62 -11.45
C ILE A 9 7.38 -21.29 -11.81
N PRO A 10 7.51 -20.80 -13.05
CA PRO A 10 6.80 -19.60 -13.49
C PRO A 10 5.30 -19.87 -13.65
N ILE A 11 4.47 -18.92 -13.21
CA ILE A 11 3.01 -18.99 -13.34
C ILE A 11 2.58 -18.08 -14.49
N ARG A 12 1.73 -18.55 -15.40
CA ARG A 12 1.11 -17.71 -16.44
C ARG A 12 -0.38 -17.57 -16.20
N ILE A 13 -0.85 -16.35 -15.99
CA ILE A 13 -2.27 -16.00 -15.93
C ILE A 13 -2.75 -15.73 -17.36
N LYS A 14 -3.71 -16.53 -17.83
CA LYS A 14 -4.31 -16.40 -19.18
C LYS A 14 -5.79 -16.04 -19.07
N ASN A 15 -6.30 -15.36 -20.09
CA ASN A 15 -7.72 -15.06 -20.22
C ASN A 15 -8.43 -16.24 -20.91
N VAL A 16 -9.45 -16.83 -20.27
CA VAL A 16 -10.23 -17.93 -20.84
C VAL A 16 -10.99 -17.51 -22.10
N MET A 17 -11.44 -16.25 -22.17
CA MET A 17 -12.13 -15.69 -23.34
C MET A 17 -11.18 -15.32 -24.49
N ASN A 18 -9.87 -15.26 -24.23
CA ASN A 18 -8.84 -15.08 -25.25
C ASN A 18 -7.64 -16.01 -24.98
N PRO A 19 -7.79 -17.33 -25.27
CA PRO A 19 -6.78 -18.32 -24.92
C PRO A 19 -5.44 -18.12 -25.64
N GLN A 20 -5.42 -17.44 -26.78
CA GLN A 20 -4.17 -17.16 -27.52
C GLN A 20 -3.46 -15.90 -27.06
N GLY A 21 -4.07 -15.11 -26.16
CA GLY A 21 -3.45 -13.93 -25.59
C GLY A 21 -2.16 -14.25 -24.80
N PRO A 22 -1.18 -13.34 -24.77
CA PRO A 22 0.10 -13.55 -24.10
C PRO A 22 -0.05 -13.76 -22.59
N GLY A 23 -1.03 -13.07 -21.98
CA GLY A 23 -1.30 -13.11 -20.54
C GLY A 23 -0.19 -12.47 -19.70
N THR A 24 -0.20 -12.74 -18.40
CA THR A 24 0.82 -12.23 -17.46
C THR A 24 1.64 -13.39 -16.93
N VAL A 25 2.97 -13.31 -17.04
CA VAL A 25 3.88 -14.32 -16.47
C VAL A 25 4.46 -13.79 -15.15
N ILE A 26 4.20 -14.51 -14.07
CA ILE A 26 4.76 -14.25 -12.75
C ILE A 26 5.99 -15.15 -12.58
N TYR A 27 7.16 -14.51 -12.53
CA TYR A 27 8.42 -15.19 -12.28
C TYR A 27 8.70 -15.25 -10.76
N PRO A 28 9.10 -16.42 -10.22
CA PRO A 28 9.57 -16.51 -8.85
C PRO A 28 10.79 -15.59 -8.66
N ASN A 29 10.87 -14.94 -7.50
CA ASN A 29 11.93 -13.97 -7.27
C ASN A 29 13.27 -14.72 -7.15
N ARG A 30 14.17 -14.56 -8.12
CA ARG A 30 15.58 -14.89 -7.88
C ARG A 30 16.07 -13.90 -6.84
N SER A 31 16.48 -14.40 -5.68
CA SER A 31 17.07 -13.62 -4.61
C SER A 31 18.10 -12.65 -5.18
N ILE A 32 17.79 -11.36 -5.15
CA ILE A 32 18.80 -10.31 -5.32
C ILE A 32 19.60 -10.36 -4.02
N PRO A 33 20.89 -10.76 -4.03
CA PRO A 33 21.66 -10.85 -2.80
C PRO A 33 21.70 -9.48 -2.11
N SER A 34 21.26 -9.44 -0.86
CA SER A 34 21.13 -8.27 0.02
C SER A 34 22.49 -7.78 0.57
N SER A 35 23.52 -7.78 -0.27
CA SER A 35 24.83 -7.21 0.07
C SER A 35 25.23 -6.17 -0.97
N PRO A 36 25.78 -5.01 -0.57
CA PRO A 36 26.37 -4.06 -1.51
C PRO A 36 27.70 -4.65 -1.98
N LYS A 37 27.67 -5.55 -2.96
CA LYS A 37 28.87 -5.89 -3.71
C LYS A 37 29.02 -4.84 -4.80
N ILE A 38 30.06 -4.02 -4.68
CA ILE A 38 30.64 -3.30 -5.81
C ILE A 38 31.06 -4.40 -6.80
N VAL A 39 30.29 -4.57 -7.87
CA VAL A 39 30.67 -5.44 -8.98
C VAL A 39 31.02 -4.51 -10.13
N GLU A 40 32.32 -4.40 -10.39
CA GLU A 40 32.86 -3.82 -11.60
C GLU A 40 32.42 -4.61 -12.83
N ILE A 41 32.34 -3.85 -13.92
CA ILE A 41 31.64 -4.11 -15.19
C ILE A 41 32.23 -5.30 -15.95
N THR A 42 31.38 -6.24 -16.39
CA THR A 42 31.62 -7.00 -17.62
C THR A 42 30.34 -7.08 -18.45
N GLY A 43 30.45 -6.67 -19.71
CA GLY A 43 29.35 -6.51 -20.66
C GLY A 43 28.58 -7.81 -20.93
N GLY A 44 27.33 -7.82 -20.51
CA GLY A 44 26.27 -8.67 -21.01
C GLY A 44 25.01 -7.81 -21.01
N ALA A 45 24.24 -7.85 -22.10
CA ALA A 45 23.03 -7.05 -22.29
C ALA A 45 21.94 -7.47 -21.30
N ASP A 46 22.04 -7.03 -20.05
CA ASP A 46 20.90 -6.96 -19.14
C ASP A 46 20.00 -5.85 -19.68
N GLU A 47 18.86 -6.26 -20.22
CA GLU A 47 17.81 -5.38 -20.73
C GLU A 47 17.62 -4.20 -19.77
N ILE A 48 17.66 -2.99 -20.35
CA ILE A 48 17.30 -1.73 -19.70
C ILE A 48 15.80 -1.83 -19.37
N HIS A 49 15.47 -2.55 -18.30
CA HIS A 49 14.11 -2.63 -17.81
C HIS A 49 13.75 -1.23 -17.30
N SER A 50 12.80 -0.62 -18.02
CA SER A 50 12.21 0.68 -17.74
C SER A 50 12.09 0.95 -16.23
N LYS A 51 12.54 2.14 -15.81
CA LYS A 51 12.38 2.67 -14.44
C LYS A 51 10.92 3.06 -14.16
N ALA A 52 9.97 2.28 -14.65
CA ALA A 52 8.54 2.50 -14.47
C ALA A 52 7.98 1.59 -13.36
N PRO A 53 7.02 2.10 -12.57
CA PRO A 53 6.14 1.25 -11.77
C PRO A 53 5.48 0.17 -12.63
N THR A 54 5.23 -0.99 -12.02
CA THR A 54 4.61 -2.13 -12.71
C THR A 54 3.09 -1.99 -12.78
N ALA A 55 2.48 -1.46 -11.73
CA ALA A 55 1.03 -1.29 -11.67
C ALA A 55 0.64 -0.20 -10.67
N ILE A 56 -0.59 0.26 -10.82
CA ILE A 56 -1.31 1.05 -9.82
C ILE A 56 -2.59 0.30 -9.45
N THR A 57 -2.93 0.31 -8.17
CA THR A 57 -4.12 -0.35 -7.63
C THR A 57 -4.89 0.60 -6.76
N ILE A 58 -6.21 0.42 -6.71
CA ILE A 58 -7.08 1.14 -5.79
C ILE A 58 -7.97 0.17 -5.02
N LYS A 59 -8.11 0.42 -3.72
CA LYS A 59 -9.00 -0.31 -2.82
C LYS A 59 -9.95 0.68 -2.16
N GLU A 60 -11.23 0.59 -2.48
CA GLU A 60 -12.27 1.46 -1.93
C GLU A 60 -12.87 0.89 -0.64
N ASP A 61 -13.82 1.64 -0.06
CA ASP A 61 -14.54 1.27 1.17
C ASP A 61 -13.63 1.09 2.39
N ILE A 62 -12.67 2.01 2.48
CA ILE A 62 -11.72 2.10 3.57
C ILE A 62 -12.22 3.11 4.60
N VAL A 63 -11.99 2.78 5.85
CA VAL A 63 -12.13 3.68 6.99
C VAL A 63 -10.75 3.94 7.58
N VAL A 64 -10.45 5.21 7.84
CA VAL A 64 -9.22 5.60 8.55
C VAL A 64 -9.56 5.83 10.01
N LEU A 65 -8.86 5.14 10.89
CA LEU A 65 -8.90 5.32 12.33
C LEU A 65 -7.63 6.06 12.76
N ASN A 66 -7.78 7.26 13.29
CA ASN A 66 -6.69 7.99 13.92
C ASN A 66 -6.83 7.90 15.44
N ILE A 67 -5.74 7.57 16.11
CA ILE A 67 -5.68 7.47 17.56
C ILE A 67 -4.52 8.35 18.03
N HIS A 68 -4.84 9.38 18.80
CA HIS A 68 -3.89 10.25 19.44
C HIS A 68 -3.65 9.80 20.89
N SER A 69 -2.38 9.58 21.24
CA SER A 69 -1.98 9.19 22.59
C SER A 69 -2.02 10.38 23.52
N ASN A 70 -2.75 10.24 24.63
CA ASN A 70 -2.80 11.25 25.69
C ASN A 70 -1.64 11.14 26.70
N GLN A 71 -0.77 10.14 26.58
CA GLN A 71 0.27 9.87 27.59
C GLN A 71 1.62 10.49 27.21
N LYS A 72 2.12 11.37 28.08
CA LYS A 72 3.39 12.09 27.91
C LYS A 72 4.65 11.24 28.10
N THR A 73 4.57 9.96 28.50
CA THR A 73 5.78 9.15 28.69
C THR A 73 5.48 7.64 28.67
N ILE A 74 6.22 6.91 27.82
CA ILE A 74 6.40 5.44 27.72
C ILE A 74 5.31 4.66 26.96
N SER A 75 5.49 4.62 25.63
CA SER A 75 4.68 4.06 24.54
C SER A 75 4.66 2.52 24.37
N HIS A 76 5.36 1.76 25.21
CA HIS A 76 5.54 0.31 24.98
C HIS A 76 4.23 -0.52 25.00
N GLY A 77 3.21 -0.08 25.74
CA GLY A 77 1.90 -0.75 25.78
C GLY A 77 0.85 -0.18 24.84
N PHE A 78 1.08 0.99 24.24
CA PHE A 78 0.05 1.70 23.46
C PHE A 78 -0.35 0.92 22.21
N PHE A 79 0.63 0.56 21.39
CA PHE A 79 0.41 -0.26 20.20
C PHE A 79 -0.14 -1.65 20.53
N ALA A 80 0.38 -2.30 21.58
CA ALA A 80 -0.09 -3.61 22.00
C ALA A 80 -1.58 -3.59 22.37
N ARG A 81 -2.05 -2.54 23.06
CA ARG A 81 -3.47 -2.36 23.39
C ARG A 81 -4.30 -2.10 22.14
N ILE A 82 -3.84 -1.25 21.22
CA ILE A 82 -4.56 -0.95 19.97
C ILE A 82 -4.75 -2.21 19.13
N PHE A 83 -3.65 -2.91 18.82
CA PHE A 83 -3.71 -4.12 18.01
C PHE A 83 -4.41 -5.28 18.72
N GLY A 84 -4.26 -5.40 20.04
CA GLY A 84 -5.01 -6.37 20.84
C GLY A 84 -6.53 -6.09 20.82
N THR A 85 -6.95 -4.83 20.84
CA THR A 85 -8.35 -4.46 20.68
C THR A 85 -8.83 -4.78 19.26
N LEU A 86 -8.08 -4.42 18.21
CA LEU A 86 -8.45 -4.75 16.83
C LEU A 86 -8.59 -6.27 16.59
N ASP A 87 -7.68 -7.07 17.16
CA ASP A 87 -7.69 -8.53 17.06
C ASP A 87 -8.92 -9.16 17.75
N LYS A 88 -9.34 -8.65 18.91
CA LYS A 88 -10.59 -9.08 19.58
C LYS A 88 -11.83 -8.92 18.69
N PHE A 89 -11.85 -7.87 17.87
CA PHE A 89 -12.92 -7.62 16.90
C PHE A 89 -12.65 -8.28 15.53
N GLY A 90 -11.54 -8.98 15.35
CA GLY A 90 -11.16 -9.64 14.10
C GLY A 90 -10.91 -8.66 12.95
N ILE A 91 -10.42 -7.45 13.23
CA ILE A 91 -10.19 -6.41 12.22
C ILE A 91 -8.74 -6.48 11.74
N ALA A 92 -8.59 -6.75 10.44
CA ALA A 92 -7.29 -6.66 9.78
C ALA A 92 -7.01 -5.21 9.36
N VAL A 93 -5.78 -4.75 9.62
CA VAL A 93 -5.29 -3.44 9.20
C VAL A 93 -4.54 -3.57 7.88
N ASP A 94 -4.90 -2.73 6.90
CA ASP A 94 -4.25 -2.71 5.59
C ASP A 94 -3.00 -1.83 5.61
N LEU A 95 -3.13 -0.59 6.10
CA LEU A 95 -2.04 0.37 6.20
C LEU A 95 -1.95 0.94 7.61
N ILE A 96 -0.72 1.21 8.04
CA ILE A 96 -0.41 1.89 9.28
C ILE A 96 0.52 3.06 8.96
N SER A 97 0.25 4.21 9.57
CA SER A 97 1.14 5.37 9.57
C SER A 97 1.24 5.89 11.00
N THR A 98 2.45 6.11 11.48
CA THR A 98 2.71 6.43 12.89
C THR A 98 3.56 7.69 13.01
N SER A 99 3.27 8.50 14.01
CA SER A 99 4.17 9.53 14.53
C SER A 99 4.56 9.20 15.98
N GLU A 100 5.21 10.13 16.67
CA GLU A 100 5.56 9.96 18.09
C GLU A 100 4.34 9.75 18.99
N VAL A 101 3.22 10.42 18.66
CA VAL A 101 2.00 10.42 19.48
C VAL A 101 0.72 10.06 18.72
N HIS A 102 0.76 9.92 17.40
CA HIS A 102 -0.39 9.53 16.59
C HIS A 102 -0.19 8.18 15.91
N VAL A 103 -1.27 7.41 15.84
CA VAL A 103 -1.34 6.20 15.04
C VAL A 103 -2.57 6.28 14.17
N SER A 104 -2.35 6.27 12.86
CA SER A 104 -3.37 6.28 11.85
C SER A 104 -3.38 4.91 11.17
N MET A 105 -4.56 4.31 11.04
CA MET A 105 -4.73 2.98 10.48
C MET A 105 -5.83 3.00 9.42
N ALA A 106 -5.54 2.43 8.26
CA ALA A 106 -6.53 2.19 7.22
C ALA A 106 -7.05 0.76 7.36
N ILE A 107 -8.36 0.62 7.53
CA ILE A 107 -9.04 -0.67 7.70
C ILE A 107 -10.15 -0.81 6.67
N MET A 108 -10.33 -2.03 6.18
CA MET A 108 -11.48 -2.38 5.36
C MET A 108 -12.65 -2.74 6.27
N VAL A 109 -13.78 -2.05 6.10
CA VAL A 109 -14.99 -2.31 6.89
C VAL A 109 -15.97 -3.11 6.04
N ASN A 110 -16.00 -4.42 6.26
CA ASN A 110 -17.02 -5.28 5.66
C ASN A 110 -18.39 -4.99 6.28
N GLU A 111 -19.48 -5.27 5.56
CA GLU A 111 -20.86 -4.98 6.00
C GLU A 111 -21.19 -5.53 7.39
N ILE A 112 -20.61 -6.67 7.76
CA ILE A 112 -20.80 -7.33 9.07
C ILE A 112 -20.36 -6.43 10.23
N TYR A 113 -19.29 -5.66 10.08
CA TYR A 113 -18.75 -4.79 11.13
C TYR A 113 -19.55 -3.51 11.30
N ARG A 114 -20.18 -3.06 10.20
CA ARG A 114 -20.89 -1.77 10.11
C ARG A 114 -22.12 -1.68 11.02
N PHE A 115 -22.71 -2.82 11.41
CA PHE A 115 -24.00 -2.82 12.11
C PHE A 115 -23.95 -3.07 13.63
N LYS A 116 -22.90 -3.70 14.21
CA LYS A 116 -22.86 -3.98 15.68
C LYS A 116 -21.49 -3.92 16.36
N GLY A 117 -20.39 -4.10 15.62
CA GLY A 117 -19.05 -4.22 16.21
C GLY A 117 -18.28 -2.90 16.26
N PHE A 118 -18.47 -2.05 15.25
CA PHE A 118 -17.62 -0.88 15.06
C PHE A 118 -17.75 0.18 16.15
N ASP A 119 -18.96 0.48 16.63
CA ASP A 119 -19.15 1.45 17.72
C ASP A 119 -18.52 0.97 19.03
N ARG A 120 -18.55 -0.35 19.29
CA ARG A 120 -17.91 -0.96 20.46
C ARG A 120 -16.40 -0.89 20.36
N LEU A 121 -15.84 -1.18 19.19
CA LEU A 121 -14.42 -1.01 18.90
C LEU A 121 -13.99 0.42 19.19
N VAL A 122 -14.66 1.42 18.59
CA VAL A 122 -14.32 2.84 18.77
C VAL A 122 -14.41 3.23 20.24
N LYS A 123 -15.40 2.71 20.98
CA LYS A 123 -15.52 2.95 22.43
C LYS A 123 -14.32 2.39 23.21
N GLU A 124 -13.88 1.16 22.95
CA GLU A 124 -12.69 0.59 23.61
C GLU A 124 -11.40 1.32 23.22
N LEU A 125 -11.28 1.76 21.97
CA LEU A 125 -10.12 2.54 21.51
C LEU A 125 -10.08 3.93 22.18
N LYS A 126 -11.23 4.51 22.52
CA LYS A 126 -11.31 5.78 23.27
C LYS A 126 -10.74 5.69 24.69
N ASP A 127 -10.70 4.50 25.28
CA ASP A 127 -10.04 4.27 26.59
C ASP A 127 -8.51 4.23 26.47
N ILE A 128 -7.97 4.21 25.24
CA ILE A 128 -6.53 4.19 24.95
C ILE A 128 -6.05 5.58 24.55
N GLY A 129 -6.86 6.35 23.81
CA GLY A 129 -6.52 7.69 23.33
C GLY A 129 -7.69 8.40 22.68
N GLU A 130 -7.47 9.60 22.16
CA GLU A 130 -8.48 10.32 21.40
C GLU A 130 -8.62 9.70 20.01
N VAL A 131 -9.83 9.28 19.64
CA VAL A 131 -10.10 8.56 18.39
C VAL A 131 -10.89 9.43 17.42
N SER A 132 -10.38 9.60 16.21
CA SER A 132 -11.12 10.16 15.07
C SER A 132 -11.28 9.11 13.97
N VAL A 133 -12.44 9.17 13.29
CA VAL A 133 -12.84 8.18 12.29
C VAL A 133 -13.19 8.91 11.00
N LEU A 134 -12.52 8.55 9.91
CA LEU A 134 -12.80 9.07 8.58
C LEU A 134 -13.37 7.95 7.71
N ASN A 135 -14.58 8.16 7.22
CA ASN A 135 -15.28 7.21 6.36
C ASN A 135 -15.12 7.59 4.89
N GLN A 136 -15.52 6.68 3.99
CA GLN A 136 -15.52 6.92 2.55
C GLN A 136 -14.13 7.27 2.02
N MET A 137 -13.13 6.48 2.39
CA MET A 137 -11.76 6.62 1.92
C MET A 137 -11.42 5.50 0.93
N ALA A 138 -10.32 5.69 0.20
CA ALA A 138 -9.74 4.70 -0.69
C ALA A 138 -8.22 4.67 -0.54
N ILE A 139 -7.63 3.47 -0.59
CA ILE A 139 -6.18 3.26 -0.64
C ILE A 139 -5.75 3.22 -2.11
N LEU A 140 -4.90 4.15 -2.51
CA LEU A 140 -4.21 4.15 -3.78
C LEU A 140 -2.79 3.64 -3.57
N SER A 141 -2.38 2.61 -4.31
CA SER A 141 -1.05 2.03 -4.19
C SER A 141 -0.35 1.93 -5.54
N LEU A 142 0.88 2.43 -5.58
CA LEU A 142 1.80 2.27 -6.70
C LEU A 142 2.75 1.12 -6.40
N VAL A 143 2.89 0.16 -7.31
CA VAL A 143 3.64 -1.09 -7.09
C VAL A 143 4.69 -1.27 -8.18
N GLY A 144 5.92 -1.64 -7.80
CA GLY A 144 6.99 -1.94 -8.77
C GLY A 144 8.14 -2.77 -8.21
N ARG A 145 8.71 -3.65 -9.05
CA ARG A 145 9.74 -4.64 -8.66
C ARG A 145 11.11 -4.04 -8.26
N LYS A 146 11.32 -2.72 -8.46
CA LYS A 146 12.57 -2.00 -8.13
C LYS A 146 12.28 -0.57 -7.63
N MET A 147 11.18 -0.38 -6.91
CA MET A 147 10.77 0.94 -6.42
C MET A 147 11.85 1.62 -5.56
N LYS A 148 12.63 0.85 -4.78
CA LYS A 148 13.87 1.29 -4.10
C LYS A 148 14.89 2.05 -4.96
N ASN A 149 15.02 1.68 -6.24
CA ASN A 149 15.98 2.28 -7.17
C ASN A 149 15.35 3.37 -8.06
N MET A 150 14.05 3.64 -7.90
CA MET A 150 13.28 4.63 -8.67
C MET A 150 13.20 5.94 -7.89
N VAL A 151 14.35 6.58 -7.64
CA VAL A 151 14.40 7.88 -6.95
C VAL A 151 13.52 8.90 -7.68
N GLY A 152 12.69 9.62 -6.93
CA GLY A 152 11.77 10.62 -7.45
C GLY A 152 10.38 10.09 -7.83
N ILE A 153 10.15 8.77 -7.85
CA ILE A 153 8.83 8.22 -8.21
C ILE A 153 7.74 8.59 -7.20
N ALA A 154 8.07 8.59 -5.91
CA ALA A 154 7.19 9.03 -4.84
C ALA A 154 6.80 10.50 -5.01
N GLY A 155 7.81 11.36 -5.27
CA GLY A 155 7.61 12.78 -5.53
C GLY A 155 6.70 13.00 -6.74
N LYS A 156 6.96 12.31 -7.86
CA LYS A 156 6.14 12.40 -9.06
C LYS A 156 4.70 11.96 -8.81
N MET A 157 4.48 10.86 -8.07
CA MET A 157 3.14 10.41 -7.67
C MET A 157 2.38 11.49 -6.90
N PHE A 158 2.99 12.06 -5.85
CA PHE A 158 2.33 13.06 -5.03
C PHE A 158 2.15 14.41 -5.74
N SER A 159 3.11 14.81 -6.60
CA SER A 159 2.96 15.98 -7.47
C SER A 159 1.80 15.82 -8.44
N THR A 160 1.65 14.67 -9.09
CA THR A 160 0.52 14.39 -9.99
C THR A 160 -0.83 14.43 -9.25
N LEU A 161 -0.90 13.91 -8.03
CA LEU A 161 -2.11 14.01 -7.21
C LEU A 161 -2.42 15.47 -6.83
N ALA A 162 -1.39 16.24 -6.47
CA ALA A 162 -1.54 17.66 -6.14
C ALA A 162 -2.00 18.51 -7.34
N GLU A 163 -1.43 18.29 -8.53
CA GLU A 163 -1.87 18.90 -9.79
C GLU A 163 -3.33 18.53 -10.12
N GLY A 164 -3.72 17.30 -9.78
CA GLY A 164 -5.09 16.83 -9.84
C GLY A 164 -6.02 17.42 -8.79
N ASN A 165 -5.54 18.25 -7.86
CA ASN A 165 -6.29 18.74 -6.70
C ASN A 165 -6.93 17.59 -5.89
N VAL A 166 -6.19 16.51 -5.68
CA VAL A 166 -6.60 15.36 -4.86
C VAL A 166 -5.92 15.46 -3.50
N ASN A 167 -6.72 15.56 -2.44
CA ASN A 167 -6.19 15.61 -1.08
C ASN A 167 -5.70 14.22 -0.62
N ILE A 168 -4.60 14.19 0.14
CA ILE A 168 -4.00 12.97 0.69
C ILE A 168 -4.17 13.00 2.21
N GLU A 169 -4.84 11.99 2.76
CA GLU A 169 -5.12 11.88 4.19
C GLU A 169 -4.01 11.13 4.93
N MET A 170 -3.46 10.10 4.31
CA MET A 170 -2.42 9.26 4.90
C MET A 170 -1.44 8.83 3.84
N ILE A 171 -0.17 8.72 4.22
CA ILE A 171 0.88 8.09 3.41
C ILE A 171 1.48 6.94 4.21
N SER A 172 1.74 5.81 3.55
CA SER A 172 2.41 4.66 4.12
C SER A 172 3.34 4.01 3.08
N GLN A 173 4.62 3.89 3.43
CA GLN A 173 5.64 3.23 2.64
C GLN A 173 6.50 2.36 3.56
N GLY A 174 6.58 1.07 3.26
CA GLY A 174 7.37 0.12 4.04
C GLY A 174 8.85 0.04 3.59
N ALA A 175 9.69 -0.56 4.43
CA ALA A 175 11.13 -0.72 4.20
C ALA A 175 11.50 -1.64 3.02
N SER A 176 10.58 -2.48 2.57
CA SER A 176 10.78 -3.27 1.34
C SER A 176 10.75 -2.38 0.10
N GLU A 177 10.17 -1.17 0.19
CA GLU A 177 10.09 -0.18 -0.88
C GLU A 177 9.63 -0.81 -2.20
N ILE A 178 8.67 -1.74 -2.14
CA ILE A 178 8.02 -2.37 -3.30
C ILE A 178 6.74 -1.62 -3.66
N ASN A 179 6.13 -0.96 -2.67
CA ASN A 179 4.91 -0.20 -2.80
C ASN A 179 5.02 1.16 -2.13
N ILE A 180 4.27 2.12 -2.67
CA ILE A 180 3.95 3.38 -2.01
C ILE A 180 2.45 3.46 -1.99
N SER A 181 1.86 3.63 -0.81
CA SER A 181 0.42 3.73 -0.66
C SER A 181 0.04 5.05 -0.02
N CYS A 182 -1.04 5.63 -0.49
CA CYS A 182 -1.69 6.76 0.16
C CYS A 182 -3.19 6.52 0.27
N VAL A 183 -3.81 7.22 1.22
CA VAL A 183 -5.25 7.20 1.41
C VAL A 183 -5.81 8.53 0.95
N ILE A 184 -6.84 8.46 0.12
CA ILE A 184 -7.53 9.60 -0.48
C ILE A 184 -9.04 9.47 -0.25
N SER A 185 -9.80 10.55 -0.49
CA SER A 185 -11.26 10.48 -0.50
C SER A 185 -11.74 9.48 -1.55
N LYS A 186 -12.74 8.67 -1.22
CA LYS A 186 -13.38 7.73 -2.17
C LYS A 186 -13.94 8.47 -3.39
N GLN A 187 -14.38 9.71 -3.22
CA GLN A 187 -14.93 10.49 -4.33
C GLN A 187 -13.88 10.80 -5.42
N ASP A 188 -12.60 10.86 -5.05
CA ASP A 188 -11.49 11.13 -5.96
C ASP A 188 -10.83 9.85 -6.50
N SER A 189 -11.36 8.66 -6.16
CA SER A 189 -10.72 7.37 -6.41
C SER A 189 -10.36 7.16 -7.88
N ILE A 190 -11.35 7.26 -8.76
CA ILE A 190 -11.23 7.05 -10.21
C ILE A 190 -10.32 8.11 -10.83
N LYS A 191 -10.48 9.37 -10.41
CA LYS A 191 -9.69 10.50 -10.90
C LYS A 191 -8.21 10.32 -10.57
N ALA A 192 -7.90 10.04 -9.31
CA ALA A 192 -6.54 9.81 -8.83
C ALA A 192 -5.89 8.61 -9.53
N LEU A 193 -6.63 7.51 -9.69
CA LEU A 193 -6.16 6.32 -10.40
C LEU A 193 -5.73 6.66 -11.83
N ASN A 194 -6.59 7.35 -12.59
CA ASN A 194 -6.31 7.70 -13.98
C ASN A 194 -5.12 8.66 -14.11
N LEU A 195 -5.08 9.72 -13.30
CA LEU A 195 -3.99 10.71 -13.33
C LEU A 195 -2.62 10.06 -13.11
N VAL A 196 -2.52 9.22 -12.08
CA VAL A 196 -1.26 8.57 -11.74
C VAL A 196 -0.93 7.46 -12.74
N HIS A 197 -1.92 6.72 -13.24
CA HIS A 197 -1.74 5.73 -14.29
C HIS A 197 -1.15 6.34 -15.56
N ASP A 198 -1.76 7.42 -16.08
CA ASP A 198 -1.33 8.06 -17.32
C ASP A 198 0.08 8.63 -17.19
N THR A 199 0.38 9.24 -16.03
CA THR A 199 1.65 9.93 -15.80
C THR A 199 2.82 9.00 -15.47
N LEU A 200 2.56 7.90 -14.73
CA LEU A 200 3.60 7.02 -14.20
C LEU A 200 3.68 5.66 -14.87
N VAL A 201 2.59 5.15 -15.46
CA VAL A 201 2.55 3.81 -16.08
C VAL A 201 2.64 3.92 -17.59
N ILE A 202 1.87 4.81 -18.21
CA ILE A 202 1.89 5.00 -19.68
C ILE A 202 3.11 5.84 -20.08
N ASN A 203 3.23 7.06 -19.56
CA ASN A 203 4.24 8.03 -20.02
C ASN A 203 5.69 7.73 -19.58
N SER A 204 5.90 6.68 -18.78
CA SER A 204 7.23 6.18 -18.40
C SER A 204 7.80 5.16 -19.38
N SER A 205 7.02 4.79 -20.41
CA SER A 205 7.41 3.84 -21.47
C SER A 205 7.82 4.54 -22.78
N SER A 206 7.88 5.87 -22.78
CA SER A 206 8.21 6.72 -23.93
C SER A 206 9.59 7.35 -23.82
#